data_AF-A0A7X7YQI9-F1
#
_entry.id   AF-A0A7X7YQI9-F1
#
_cell.length_a   1.000
_cell.length_b   1.000
_cell.length_c   1.000
_cell.angle_alpha   90.00
_cell.angle_beta   90.00
_cell.angle_gamma   90.00
#
_symmetry.space_group_name_H-M   'P 1'
#
loop_
_entity.id
_entity.type
_entity.pdbx_description
1 polymer ?
#
loop_
_entity_poly.entity_id
_entity_poly.type
_entity_poly.pdbx_seq_one_letter_code
_entity_poly.pdbx_strand_id
1 'polypeptide(L)'
;HMYWTDTTRAVIQKFLDFREKTNLPVYMGETGENTDEWIGGFRRLLERNHMGWHFWPYKKMLKTSCMVSIKEPKNWNLVVEYTKKDRSSFAKIRENRPDQNKVRNALNELLDNCKFVECVKNDGYIKALGMQP
;
A
#
# COMPACT_ATOMS: atom_id res chain seq x y z
N HIS A 1 -11.20 -0.95 -8.71
CA HIS A 1 -10.36 -0.36 -7.65
C HIS A 1 -10.94 1.00 -7.28
N MET A 2 -10.78 1.45 -6.04
CA MET A 2 -11.25 2.77 -5.57
C MET A 2 -10.32 3.29 -4.47
N TYR A 3 -9.99 4.57 -4.50
CA TYR A 3 -9.09 5.22 -3.55
C TYR A 3 -9.49 6.67 -3.30
N TRP A 4 -9.20 7.20 -2.12
CA TRP A 4 -9.33 8.63 -1.78
C TRP A 4 -10.71 9.23 -2.09
N THR A 5 -11.78 8.48 -1.83
CA THR A 5 -13.17 8.94 -2.01
C THR A 5 -13.87 9.12 -0.67
N ASP A 6 -15.07 9.69 -0.66
CA ASP A 6 -15.93 9.58 0.51
C ASP A 6 -16.30 8.11 0.79
N THR A 7 -16.70 7.83 2.04
CA THR A 7 -17.17 6.51 2.48
C THR A 7 -18.70 6.40 2.44
N THR A 8 -19.32 6.95 1.40
CA THR A 8 -20.79 7.02 1.22
C THR A 8 -21.28 6.04 0.16
N ARG A 9 -22.57 5.67 0.21
CA ARG A 9 -23.15 4.78 -0.82
C ARG A 9 -23.08 5.38 -2.23
N ALA A 10 -23.20 6.71 -2.35
CA ALA A 10 -23.17 7.40 -3.64
C ALA A 10 -21.89 7.08 -4.44
N VAL A 11 -20.73 6.95 -3.78
CA VAL A 11 -19.46 6.68 -4.48
C VAL A 11 -19.37 5.28 -5.09
N ILE A 12 -20.17 4.33 -4.59
CA ILE A 12 -20.23 2.96 -5.13
C ILE A 12 -21.51 2.68 -5.94
N GLN A 13 -22.41 3.66 -6.08
CA GLN A 13 -23.74 3.44 -6.64
C GLN A 13 -23.68 2.84 -8.06
N LYS A 14 -22.78 3.35 -8.92
CA LYS A 14 -22.57 2.80 -10.27
C LYS A 14 -22.25 1.30 -10.30
N PHE A 15 -21.57 0.79 -9.28
CA PHE A 15 -21.23 -0.64 -9.17
C PHE A 15 -22.42 -1.46 -8.69
N LEU A 16 -23.23 -0.88 -7.79
CA LEU A 16 -24.48 -1.49 -7.36
C LEU A 16 -25.46 -1.57 -8.53
N ASP A 17 -25.62 -0.49 -9.29
CA ASP A 17 -26.49 -0.47 -10.48
C ASP A 17 -26.05 -1.50 -11.52
N PHE A 18 -24.74 -1.64 -11.72
CA PHE A 18 -24.18 -2.67 -12.59
C PHE A 18 -24.48 -4.09 -12.08
N ARG A 19 -24.32 -4.34 -10.78
CA ARG A 19 -24.68 -5.62 -10.15
C ARG A 19 -26.15 -5.95 -10.38
N GLU A 20 -27.06 -5.01 -10.09
CA GLU A 20 -28.50 -5.22 -10.26
C GLU A 20 -28.86 -5.49 -11.73
N LYS A 21 -28.28 -4.72 -12.67
CA LYS A 21 -28.52 -4.88 -14.11
C LYS A 21 -28.06 -6.24 -14.65
N THR A 22 -26.94 -6.75 -14.13
CA THR A 22 -26.30 -7.96 -14.66
C THR A 22 -26.61 -9.22 -13.85
N ASN A 23 -27.12 -9.06 -12.63
CA ASN A 23 -27.26 -10.12 -11.64
C ASN A 23 -25.93 -10.89 -11.39
N LEU A 24 -24.80 -10.20 -11.47
CA LEU A 24 -23.46 -10.75 -11.24
C LEU A 24 -22.79 -10.09 -10.03
N PRO A 25 -22.06 -10.84 -9.19
CA PRO A 25 -21.39 -10.27 -8.03
C PRO A 25 -20.33 -9.24 -8.43
N VAL A 26 -20.16 -8.22 -7.59
CA VAL A 26 -19.09 -7.23 -7.75
C VAL A 26 -18.11 -7.38 -6.58
N TYR A 27 -16.83 -7.24 -6.90
CA TYR A 27 -15.73 -7.38 -5.96
C TYR A 27 -14.82 -6.16 -6.00
N MET A 28 -14.52 -5.57 -4.84
CA MET A 28 -13.54 -4.50 -4.75
C MET A 28 -12.12 -5.09 -4.78
N GLY A 29 -11.56 -5.21 -5.98
CA GLY A 29 -10.27 -5.86 -6.22
C GLY A 29 -9.06 -5.18 -5.57
N GLU A 30 -9.13 -3.87 -5.33
CA GLU A 30 -8.04 -3.11 -4.70
C GLU A 30 -8.57 -1.77 -4.18
N THR A 31 -8.25 -1.46 -2.92
CA THR A 31 -8.56 -0.20 -2.25
C THR A 31 -7.64 -0.02 -1.03
N GLY A 32 -7.58 1.13 -0.39
CA GLY A 32 -6.77 1.33 0.82
C GLY A 32 -5.91 2.58 0.78
N GLU A 33 -4.67 2.48 1.27
CA GLU A 33 -3.71 3.59 1.34
C GLU A 33 -4.31 4.88 1.94
N ASN A 34 -4.95 4.78 3.11
CA ASN A 34 -5.61 5.92 3.74
C ASN A 34 -5.53 5.83 5.28
N THR A 35 -6.20 6.76 5.97
CA THR A 35 -6.30 6.75 7.44
C THR A 35 -7.14 5.59 7.95
N ASP A 36 -6.95 5.20 9.20
CA ASP A 36 -7.67 4.09 9.82
C ASP A 36 -9.19 4.33 9.84
N GLU A 37 -9.63 5.57 10.02
CA GLU A 37 -11.04 5.97 9.97
C GLU A 37 -11.63 5.70 8.58
N TRP A 38 -10.89 6.07 7.53
CA TRP A 38 -11.29 5.84 6.16
C TRP A 38 -11.35 4.35 5.84
N ILE A 39 -10.32 3.58 6.20
CA ILE A 39 -10.24 2.14 5.98
C ILE A 39 -11.43 1.44 6.62
N GLY A 40 -11.73 1.75 7.89
CA GLY A 40 -12.87 1.17 8.59
C GLY A 40 -14.20 1.62 8.01
N GLY A 41 -14.34 2.90 7.63
CA GLY A 41 -15.53 3.44 7.00
C GLY A 41 -15.84 2.78 5.67
N PHE A 42 -14.84 2.66 4.80
CA PHE A 42 -14.98 2.06 3.49
C PHE A 42 -15.23 0.56 3.58
N ARG A 43 -14.51 -0.17 4.45
CA ARG A 43 -14.80 -1.59 4.72
C ARG A 43 -16.27 -1.80 5.10
N ARG A 44 -16.76 -1.08 6.10
CA ARG A 44 -18.17 -1.19 6.56
C ARG A 44 -19.16 -0.80 5.47
N LEU A 45 -18.82 0.16 4.60
CA LEU A 45 -19.64 0.48 3.43
C LEU A 45 -19.75 -0.73 2.49
N LEU A 46 -18.62 -1.36 2.13
CA LEU A 46 -18.60 -2.51 1.22
C LEU A 46 -19.38 -3.69 1.81
N GLU A 47 -19.14 -4.02 3.08
CA GLU A 47 -19.83 -5.12 3.79
C GLU A 47 -21.34 -4.92 3.88
N ARG A 48 -21.80 -3.72 4.24
CA ARG A 48 -23.25 -3.40 4.27
C ARG A 48 -23.94 -3.52 2.91
N ASN A 49 -23.16 -3.50 1.83
CA ASN A 49 -23.66 -3.67 0.48
C ASN A 49 -23.38 -5.08 -0.07
N HIS A 50 -22.94 -6.03 0.75
CA HIS A 50 -22.57 -7.39 0.36
C HIS A 50 -21.52 -7.43 -0.76
N MET A 51 -20.55 -6.50 -0.70
CA MET A 51 -19.44 -6.43 -1.64
C MET A 51 -18.15 -6.88 -0.95
N GLY A 52 -17.52 -7.93 -1.48
CA GLY A 52 -16.20 -8.38 -1.01
C GLY A 52 -15.11 -7.36 -1.35
N TRP A 53 -13.96 -7.46 -0.67
CA TRP A 53 -12.90 -6.46 -0.77
C TRP A 53 -11.49 -7.02 -0.59
N HIS A 54 -10.52 -6.36 -1.23
CA HIS A 54 -9.09 -6.49 -0.97
C HIS A 54 -8.49 -5.12 -0.67
N PHE A 55 -7.96 -4.95 0.55
CA PHE A 55 -7.22 -3.75 0.92
C PHE A 55 -5.72 -3.90 0.65
N TRP A 56 -5.17 -2.94 -0.08
CA TRP A 56 -3.77 -2.80 -0.41
C TRP A 56 -3.14 -1.66 0.41
N PRO A 57 -1.85 -1.78 0.80
CA PRO A 57 -0.98 -2.96 0.79
C PRO A 57 -0.91 -3.69 2.14
N TYR A 58 -0.34 -4.91 2.13
CA TYR A 58 -0.01 -5.62 3.36
C TYR A 58 1.23 -5.04 4.07
N LYS A 59 2.31 -4.74 3.34
CA LYS A 59 3.55 -4.16 3.89
C LYS A 59 3.88 -2.81 3.25
N LYS A 60 4.34 -1.84 4.04
CA LYS A 60 4.95 -0.59 3.54
C LYS A 60 6.17 -0.22 4.35
N MET A 61 7.11 0.49 3.73
CA MET A 61 8.21 1.12 4.45
C MET A 61 7.70 2.36 5.19
N LEU A 62 7.94 2.44 6.50
CA LEU A 62 7.65 3.60 7.38
C LEU A 62 6.19 4.11 7.42
N LYS A 63 5.21 3.43 6.81
CA LYS A 63 3.81 3.89 6.74
C LYS A 63 2.88 2.97 7.50
N THR A 64 2.00 3.57 8.31
CA THR A 64 0.99 2.85 9.10
C THR A 64 -0.25 2.45 8.31
N SER A 65 -0.42 2.96 7.09
CA SER A 65 -1.57 2.69 6.19
C SER A 65 -1.50 1.29 5.53
N CYS A 66 -1.13 0.26 6.29
CA CYS A 66 -0.96 -1.13 5.88
C CYS A 66 -0.94 -2.06 7.11
N MET A 67 -0.93 -3.39 6.94
CA MET A 67 -0.94 -4.33 8.07
C MET A 67 0.33 -4.25 8.92
N VAL A 68 1.50 -4.18 8.26
CA VAL A 68 2.79 -4.11 8.95
C VAL A 68 3.77 -3.17 8.24
N SER A 69 4.58 -2.46 9.03
CA SER A 69 5.57 -1.51 8.56
C SER A 69 6.98 -2.11 8.53
N ILE A 70 7.71 -1.85 7.46
CA ILE A 70 9.13 -2.20 7.28
C ILE A 70 9.97 -1.00 7.74
N LYS A 71 11.02 -1.27 8.52
CA LYS A 71 12.03 -0.26 8.90
C LYS A 71 12.83 0.15 7.67
N GLU A 72 13.06 1.45 7.51
CA GLU A 72 13.90 1.94 6.42
C GLU A 72 15.36 1.49 6.62
N PRO A 73 15.98 0.84 5.62
CA PRO A 73 17.39 0.45 5.69
C PRO A 73 18.33 1.65 5.76
N LYS A 74 19.50 1.45 6.35
CA LYS A 74 20.56 2.45 6.30
C LYS A 74 20.96 2.73 4.84
N ASN A 75 21.13 4.01 4.52
CA ASN A 75 21.46 4.51 3.17
C ASN A 75 20.37 4.27 2.11
N TRP A 76 19.12 3.93 2.48
CA TRP A 76 18.02 3.79 1.52
C TRP A 76 17.79 5.05 0.68
N ASN A 77 18.05 6.23 1.26
CA ASN A 77 18.02 7.52 0.57
C ASN A 77 18.92 7.55 -0.68
N LEU A 78 20.03 6.80 -0.75
CA LEU A 78 20.86 6.74 -1.96
C LEU A 78 20.13 6.09 -3.13
N VAL A 79 19.30 5.08 -2.87
CA VAL A 79 18.45 4.43 -3.89
C VAL A 79 17.39 5.42 -4.35
N VAL A 80 16.69 6.07 -3.41
CA VAL A 80 15.64 7.06 -3.70
C VAL A 80 16.18 8.24 -4.50
N GLU A 81 17.33 8.79 -4.12
CA GLU A 81 17.91 9.92 -4.84
C GLU A 81 18.40 9.52 -6.23
N TYR A 82 18.92 8.30 -6.40
CA TYR A 82 19.32 7.80 -7.72
C TYR A 82 18.15 7.70 -8.70
N THR A 83 16.94 7.37 -8.26
CA THR A 83 15.77 7.30 -9.17
C THR A 83 15.34 8.66 -9.70
N LYS A 84 15.73 9.75 -9.05
CA LYS A 84 15.44 11.13 -9.45
C LYS A 84 16.50 11.75 -10.37
N LYS A 85 17.64 11.07 -10.58
CA LYS A 85 18.73 11.59 -11.42
C LYS A 85 18.44 11.42 -12.91
N ASP A 86 19.17 12.20 -13.71
CA ASP A 86 19.11 12.09 -15.18
C ASP A 86 19.61 10.71 -15.65
N ARG A 87 18.79 10.06 -16.48
CA ARG A 87 19.02 8.73 -17.06
C ARG A 87 18.89 8.73 -18.59
N SER A 88 18.95 9.90 -19.22
CA SER A 88 18.80 10.11 -20.67
C SER A 88 19.86 9.40 -21.52
N SER A 89 21.01 9.04 -20.94
CA SER A 89 22.06 8.29 -21.63
C SER A 89 22.80 7.32 -20.71
N PHE A 90 23.45 6.30 -21.29
CA PHE A 90 24.29 5.38 -20.53
C PHE A 90 25.45 6.07 -19.79
N ALA A 91 25.97 7.18 -20.33
CA ALA A 91 26.99 7.97 -19.66
C ALA A 91 26.43 8.62 -18.39
N LYS A 92 25.25 9.27 -18.47
CA LYS A 92 24.57 9.89 -17.33
C LYS A 92 24.16 8.87 -16.26
N ILE A 93 23.71 7.67 -16.66
CA ILE A 93 23.41 6.57 -15.74
C ILE A 93 24.65 6.15 -14.93
N ARG A 94 25.84 6.12 -15.56
CA ARG A 94 27.11 5.77 -14.89
C ARG A 94 27.61 6.90 -13.99
N GLU A 95 27.55 8.14 -14.47
CA GLU A 95 27.96 9.34 -13.73
C GLU A 95 27.13 9.52 -12.45
N ASN A 96 25.82 9.34 -12.54
CA ASN A 96 24.90 9.48 -11.40
C ASN A 96 24.91 8.28 -10.45
N ARG A 97 25.66 7.21 -10.76
CA ARG A 97 25.58 5.95 -10.01
C ARG A 97 26.12 6.13 -8.59
N PRO A 98 25.35 5.80 -7.55
CA PRO A 98 25.83 5.85 -6.17
C PRO A 98 26.86 4.74 -5.89
N ASP A 99 27.53 4.85 -4.75
CA ASP A 99 28.39 3.80 -4.21
C ASP A 99 27.64 2.45 -4.16
N GLN A 100 28.10 1.51 -4.99
CA GLN A 100 27.43 0.22 -5.15
C GLN A 100 27.47 -0.64 -3.89
N ASN A 101 28.52 -0.52 -3.05
CA ASN A 101 28.62 -1.30 -1.83
C ASN A 101 27.61 -0.78 -0.79
N LYS A 102 27.46 0.54 -0.68
CA LYS A 102 26.43 1.14 0.20
C LYS A 102 25.02 0.76 -0.24
N VAL A 103 24.74 0.79 -1.54
CA VAL A 103 23.43 0.40 -2.08
C VAL A 103 23.17 -1.09 -1.90
N ARG A 104 24.17 -1.96 -2.15
CA ARG A 104 24.03 -3.40 -1.93
C ARG A 104 23.71 -3.71 -0.46
N ASN A 105 24.39 -3.04 0.47
CA ASN A 105 24.10 -3.20 1.89
C ASN A 105 22.68 -2.72 2.26
N ALA A 106 22.23 -1.59 1.71
CA ALA A 106 20.86 -1.10 1.92
C ALA A 106 19.80 -2.08 1.39
N LEU A 107 20.05 -2.70 0.22
CA LEU A 107 19.16 -3.71 -0.35
C LEU A 107 19.17 -5.02 0.45
N ASN A 108 20.33 -5.45 0.96
CA ASN A 108 20.42 -6.62 1.84
C ASN A 108 19.67 -6.39 3.15
N GLU A 109 19.87 -5.23 3.78
CA GLU A 109 19.16 -4.86 5.00
C GLU A 109 17.65 -4.72 4.74
N LEU A 110 17.22 -4.29 3.55
CA LEU A 110 15.80 -4.34 3.17
C LEU A 110 15.25 -5.76 3.22
N LEU A 111 16.00 -6.76 2.71
CA LEU A 111 15.57 -8.16 2.74
C LEU A 111 15.42 -8.67 4.18
N ASP A 112 16.34 -8.29 5.07
CA ASP A 112 16.25 -8.61 6.49
C ASP A 112 15.04 -7.93 7.13
N ASN A 113 14.87 -6.63 6.93
CA ASN A 113 13.74 -5.86 7.48
C ASN A 113 12.37 -6.30 6.92
N CYS A 114 12.33 -6.93 5.73
CA CYS A 114 11.10 -7.48 5.15
C CYS A 114 10.60 -8.75 5.84
N LYS A 115 11.44 -9.45 6.61
CA LYS A 115 11.03 -10.62 7.40
C LYS A 115 9.91 -10.22 8.36
N PHE A 116 8.88 -11.05 8.48
CA PHE A 116 7.71 -10.71 9.31
C PHE A 116 8.08 -10.41 10.76
N VAL A 117 9.08 -11.10 11.31
CA VAL A 117 9.58 -10.90 12.68
C VAL A 117 10.23 -9.53 12.89
N GLU A 118 10.73 -8.89 11.83
CA GLU A 118 11.36 -7.56 11.89
C GLU A 118 10.36 -6.41 11.61
N CYS A 119 9.18 -6.76 11.09
CA CYS A 119 8.14 -5.79 10.76
C CYS A 119 7.37 -5.34 12.01
N VAL A 120 6.94 -4.07 12.02
CA VAL A 120 6.13 -3.50 13.10
C VAL A 120 4.65 -3.64 12.74
N LYS A 121 3.83 -4.23 13.62
CA LYS A 121 2.38 -4.31 13.40
C LYS A 121 1.73 -2.93 13.53
N ASN A 122 0.76 -2.64 12.65
CA ASN A 122 -0.01 -1.41 12.69
C ASN A 122 -1.42 -1.69 13.24
N ASP A 123 -1.56 -1.71 14.56
CA ASP A 123 -2.79 -2.10 15.25
C ASP A 123 -4.03 -1.32 14.80
N GLY A 124 -3.89 -0.03 14.52
CA GLY A 124 -4.98 0.83 14.07
C GLY A 124 -5.56 0.36 12.74
N TYR A 125 -4.70 0.10 11.76
CA TYR A 125 -5.08 -0.41 10.44
C TYR A 125 -5.71 -1.81 10.53
N ILE A 126 -5.13 -2.71 11.34
CA ILE A 126 -5.65 -4.07 11.56
C ILE A 126 -7.06 -4.02 12.17
N LYS A 127 -7.25 -3.19 13.20
CA LYS A 127 -8.57 -2.97 13.83
C LYS A 127 -9.56 -2.32 12.86
N ALA A 128 -9.12 -1.36 12.04
CA ALA A 128 -9.95 -0.73 11.02
C ALA A 128 -10.50 -1.76 10.02
N LEU A 129 -9.68 -2.75 9.65
CA LEU A 129 -10.08 -3.90 8.83
C LEU A 129 -10.97 -4.92 9.55
N GLY A 130 -11.33 -4.68 10.81
CA GLY A 130 -12.18 -5.58 11.59
C GLY A 130 -11.48 -6.83 12.12
N MET A 131 -10.14 -6.81 12.17
CA MET A 131 -9.31 -7.93 12.63
C MET A 131 -8.75 -7.67 14.05
N GLN A 132 -8.23 -8.73 14.68
CA GLN A 132 -7.51 -8.65 15.96
C GLN A 132 -5.99 -8.65 15.70
N PRO A 133 -5.23 -7.66 16.22
CA PRO A 133 -3.80 -7.52 15.97
C PRO A 133 -2.90 -8.54 16.69
#